data_AF-A0A350JEU8-F1
#
_entry.id   AF-A0A350JEU8-F1
#
_cell.length_a   1.000
_cell.length_b   1.000
_cell.length_c   1.000
_cell.angle_alpha   90.00
_cell.angle_beta   90.00
_cell.angle_gamma   90.00
#
_symmetry.space_group_name_H-M   'P 1'
#
loop_
_entity.id
_entity.type
_entity.pdbx_description
1 polymer ?
#
loop_
_entity_poly.entity_id
_entity_poly.type
_entity_poly.pdbx_seq_one_letter_code
_entity_poly.pdbx_strand_id
1 'polypeptide(L)'
;LQPEKAKDLGFGKNKSPLAKLFYGFRRSSPPGKRWLIPGTSEGKGMYEAAREWGLKFHNGDFDYQSDKVWWDHVVQAEVQDDDTGSTKPNPFSITVEEGSTTISGSKFEEQQDENDELYPGKKTHIFNKQYDLSELLNEKPISLTVMKYWPEAGSFPPIIFDGKSSTKFDVYVNQSHPLFRDFADGFEDLLLMELASKFYERTYNIDEFTVTRIYYELKKKYAGDTMLSVDNLVLSAKTLIKDIQNFLAIKRGGEQLKAIPVLTIEEQENLKRSYLQIENSSLNSIDDIISTTEYLKYMDLKHVFKFASQFPELLFDNHFFNLPFSTIDSKLIRESQLDQYNGFLNDVKWFIYELSEYSDEVVQKNKSLIVRNKYSLELLNERRS
;
A
#
# COMPACT_ATOMS: atom_id res chain seq x y z
N LEU A 1 -29.73 25.86 22.21
CA LEU A 1 -30.36 27.17 21.93
C LEU A 1 -29.34 28.04 21.22
N GLN A 2 -29.73 28.70 20.12
CA GLN A 2 -28.86 29.69 19.48
C GLN A 2 -28.46 30.76 20.50
N PRO A 3 -27.22 31.27 20.47
CA PRO A 3 -26.69 32.14 21.54
C PRO A 3 -27.52 33.41 21.78
N GLU A 4 -28.09 33.98 20.72
CA GLU A 4 -28.93 35.18 20.77
C GLU A 4 -30.27 34.89 21.46
N LYS A 5 -30.96 33.82 21.07
CA LYS A 5 -32.20 33.38 21.74
C LYS A 5 -31.98 33.00 23.21
N ALA A 6 -30.79 32.50 23.58
CA ALA A 6 -30.47 32.18 24.96
C ALA A 6 -30.27 33.46 25.81
N LYS A 7 -29.69 34.51 25.21
CA LYS A 7 -29.49 35.82 25.84
C LYS A 7 -30.82 36.56 26.04
N ASP A 8 -31.70 36.51 25.04
CA ASP A 8 -33.03 37.15 25.11
C ASP A 8 -33.96 36.51 26.15
N LEU A 9 -33.73 35.24 26.48
CA LEU A 9 -34.50 34.49 27.48
C LEU A 9 -33.82 34.45 28.87
N GLY A 10 -32.73 35.21 29.07
CA GLY A 10 -32.05 35.31 30.37
C GLY A 10 -31.28 34.05 30.80
N PHE A 11 -31.02 33.11 29.88
CA PHE A 11 -30.25 31.89 30.19
C PHE A 11 -28.75 32.14 30.07
N GLY A 12 -27.98 31.54 30.99
CA GLY A 12 -26.51 31.56 30.96
C GLY A 12 -25.90 30.83 29.75
N LYS A 13 -24.60 31.07 29.51
CA LYS A 13 -23.86 30.45 28.39
C LYS A 13 -23.91 28.93 28.47
N ASN A 14 -24.49 28.27 27.46
CA ASN A 14 -24.64 26.82 27.42
C ASN A 14 -23.27 26.13 27.30
N LYS A 15 -22.92 25.30 28.29
CA LYS A 15 -21.63 24.57 28.39
C LYS A 15 -21.74 23.08 28.02
N SER A 16 -22.89 22.61 27.52
CA SER A 16 -23.07 21.19 27.20
C SER A 16 -22.07 20.71 26.13
N PRO A 17 -21.74 19.40 26.10
CA PRO A 17 -20.84 18.85 25.08
C PRO A 17 -21.30 19.15 23.64
N LEU A 18 -22.61 19.11 23.40
CA LEU A 18 -23.22 19.46 22.11
C LEU A 18 -23.06 20.96 21.78
N ALA A 19 -23.16 21.84 22.79
CA ALA A 19 -22.91 23.27 22.60
C ALA A 19 -21.43 23.55 22.29
N LYS A 20 -20.48 22.83 22.92
CA LYS A 20 -19.05 22.93 22.58
C LYS A 20 -18.78 22.54 21.13
N LEU A 21 -19.42 21.48 20.64
CA LEU A 21 -19.37 21.06 19.23
C LEU A 21 -19.95 22.14 18.32
N PHE A 22 -21.12 22.68 18.66
CA PHE A 22 -21.77 23.76 17.93
C PHE A 22 -20.93 25.04 17.86
N TYR A 23 -20.23 25.41 18.94
CA TYR A 23 -19.32 26.56 18.96
C TYR A 23 -18.00 26.28 18.21
N GLY A 24 -17.49 25.05 18.26
CA GLY A 24 -16.25 24.66 17.58
C GLY A 24 -16.36 24.64 16.05
N PHE A 25 -17.52 24.27 15.50
CA PHE A 25 -17.78 24.26 14.06
C PHE A 25 -18.19 25.62 13.49
N ARG A 26 -18.59 26.58 14.33
CA ARG A 26 -18.93 27.95 13.91
C ARG A 26 -17.68 28.84 13.88
N ARG A 27 -16.63 28.39 13.20
CA ARG A 27 -15.49 29.27 12.87
C ARG A 27 -16.00 30.31 11.87
N SER A 28 -16.30 31.52 12.34
CA SER A 28 -16.49 32.66 11.46
C SER A 28 -15.15 32.94 10.78
N SER A 29 -15.09 32.83 9.46
CA SER A 29 -13.92 33.24 8.70
C SER A 29 -13.64 34.72 9.01
N PRO A 30 -12.49 35.05 9.62
CA PRO A 30 -12.17 36.42 9.99
C PRO A 30 -12.05 37.32 8.75
N PRO A 31 -12.39 38.62 8.85
CA PRO A 31 -12.16 39.59 7.78
C PRO A 31 -10.67 39.71 7.44
N GLY A 32 -10.35 40.01 6.17
CA GLY A 32 -8.96 40.12 5.66
C GLY A 32 -8.72 39.39 4.34
N LYS A 33 -7.52 39.54 3.75
CA LYS A 33 -7.24 39.07 2.38
C LYS A 33 -7.32 37.56 2.25
N ARG A 34 -6.97 36.81 3.31
CA ARG A 34 -7.03 35.33 3.31
C ARG A 34 -8.42 34.79 3.00
N TRP A 35 -9.48 35.48 3.42
CA TRP A 35 -10.87 35.06 3.23
C TRP A 35 -11.67 35.99 2.31
N LEU A 36 -11.05 37.08 1.83
CA LEU A 36 -11.67 38.12 1.01
C LEU A 36 -12.93 38.74 1.64
N ILE A 37 -12.99 38.77 2.98
CA ILE A 37 -14.11 39.31 3.73
C ILE A 37 -13.79 40.75 4.13
N PRO A 38 -14.62 41.75 3.76
CA PRO A 38 -14.40 43.14 4.12
C PRO A 38 -14.63 43.33 5.63
N GLY A 39 -13.83 44.20 6.25
CA GLY A 39 -13.91 44.48 7.67
C GLY A 39 -13.60 45.93 8.01
N THR A 40 -13.93 46.32 9.23
CA THR A 40 -13.49 47.61 9.78
C THR A 40 -12.04 47.54 10.23
N SER A 41 -11.43 48.70 10.52
CA SER A 41 -10.10 48.79 11.14
C SER A 41 -9.99 48.15 12.53
N GLU A 42 -11.10 47.67 13.12
CA GLU A 42 -11.15 46.92 14.38
C GLU A 42 -11.22 45.39 14.16
N GLY A 43 -11.10 44.90 12.93
CA GLY A 43 -11.16 43.47 12.61
C GLY A 43 -12.56 42.85 12.70
N LYS A 44 -13.63 43.67 12.69
CA LYS A 44 -15.02 43.20 12.63
C LYS A 44 -15.50 43.10 11.19
N GLY A 45 -16.13 41.98 10.82
CA GLY A 45 -16.65 41.76 9.46
C GLY A 45 -17.83 42.69 9.14
N MET A 46 -17.78 43.33 7.96
CA MET A 46 -18.81 44.27 7.49
C MET A 46 -19.86 43.57 6.62
N TYR A 47 -20.54 42.55 7.18
CA TYR A 47 -21.45 41.70 6.41
C TYR A 47 -22.70 42.43 5.87
N GLU A 48 -23.22 43.41 6.60
CA GLU A 48 -24.39 44.19 6.17
C GLU A 48 -24.03 45.15 5.02
N ALA A 49 -22.93 45.90 5.16
CA ALA A 49 -22.43 46.79 4.11
C ALA A 49 -22.06 46.01 2.84
N ALA A 50 -21.43 44.84 2.98
CA ALA A 50 -21.13 43.94 1.86
C ALA A 50 -22.40 43.52 1.09
N ARG A 51 -23.49 43.27 1.81
CA ARG A 51 -24.79 42.95 1.19
C ARG A 51 -25.37 44.14 0.43
N GLU A 52 -25.26 45.35 0.98
CA GLU A 52 -25.70 46.58 0.31
C GLU A 52 -24.87 46.87 -0.94
N TRP A 53 -23.56 46.66 -0.92
CA TRP A 53 -22.69 46.82 -2.09
C TRP A 53 -23.06 45.82 -3.19
N GLY A 54 -23.36 44.58 -2.84
CA GLY A 54 -23.87 43.59 -3.80
C GLY A 54 -25.19 44.02 -4.46
N LEU A 55 -26.11 44.63 -3.70
CA LEU A 55 -27.34 45.18 -4.25
C LEU A 55 -27.06 46.36 -5.22
N LYS A 56 -26.13 47.25 -4.87
CA LYS A 56 -25.73 48.38 -5.73
C LYS A 56 -25.02 47.92 -7.00
N PHE A 57 -24.20 46.87 -6.92
CA PHE A 57 -23.59 46.22 -8.07
C PHE A 57 -24.66 45.68 -9.03
N HIS A 58 -25.65 44.94 -8.53
CA HIS A 58 -26.74 44.41 -9.36
C HIS A 58 -27.66 45.50 -9.95
N ASN A 59 -27.76 46.65 -9.28
CA ASN A 59 -28.53 47.79 -9.77
C ASN A 59 -27.77 48.64 -10.82
N GLY A 60 -26.53 48.27 -11.18
CA GLY A 60 -25.76 48.96 -12.22
C GLY A 60 -25.12 50.28 -11.77
N ASP A 61 -24.96 50.49 -10.46
CA ASP A 61 -24.34 51.70 -9.92
C ASP A 61 -22.84 51.74 -10.29
N PHE A 62 -22.41 52.81 -10.97
CA PHE A 62 -21.08 52.95 -11.56
C PHE A 62 -19.96 52.79 -10.52
N ASP A 63 -20.14 53.37 -9.34
CA ASP A 63 -19.14 53.36 -8.26
C ASP A 63 -18.93 51.97 -7.65
N TYR A 64 -19.91 51.07 -7.83
CA TYR A 64 -19.90 49.71 -7.29
C TYR A 64 -19.68 48.64 -8.36
N GLN A 65 -19.61 48.99 -9.65
CA GLN A 65 -19.29 48.03 -10.72
C GLN A 65 -17.84 47.52 -10.65
N SER A 66 -16.96 48.27 -10.00
CA SER A 66 -15.60 47.82 -9.70
C SER A 66 -15.51 47.17 -8.32
N ASP A 67 -14.62 46.19 -8.17
CA ASP A 67 -14.32 45.51 -6.91
C ASP A 67 -13.53 46.38 -5.92
N LYS A 68 -13.20 47.63 -6.29
CA LYS A 68 -12.36 48.55 -5.51
C LYS A 68 -12.89 48.81 -4.10
N VAL A 69 -14.19 49.10 -3.95
CA VAL A 69 -14.80 49.35 -2.63
C VAL A 69 -14.71 48.12 -1.74
N TRP A 70 -14.94 46.93 -2.33
CA TRP A 70 -14.81 45.67 -1.60
C TRP A 70 -13.36 45.42 -1.17
N TRP A 71 -12.42 45.59 -2.10
CA TRP A 71 -11.00 45.33 -1.87
C TRP A 71 -10.37 46.31 -0.86
N ASP A 72 -10.71 47.59 -0.92
CA ASP A 72 -10.21 48.61 0.01
C ASP A 72 -10.59 48.26 1.46
N HIS A 73 -11.81 47.76 1.69
CA HIS A 73 -12.27 47.31 3.00
C HIS A 73 -11.72 45.94 3.43
N VAL A 74 -11.27 45.10 2.50
CA VAL A 74 -10.50 43.88 2.81
C VAL A 74 -9.09 44.25 3.26
N VAL A 75 -8.46 45.24 2.62
CA VAL A 75 -7.12 45.73 2.97
C VAL A 75 -7.14 46.46 4.32
N GLN A 76 -8.14 47.31 4.58
CA GLN A 76 -8.29 48.00 5.86
C GLN A 76 -8.40 47.06 7.07
N ALA A 77 -8.97 45.86 6.88
CA ALA A 77 -9.07 44.86 7.92
C ALA A 77 -7.72 44.21 8.29
N GLU A 78 -6.68 44.33 7.45
CA GLU A 78 -5.34 43.77 7.71
C GLU A 78 -4.36 44.76 8.36
N VAL A 79 -4.61 46.07 8.29
CA VAL A 79 -3.64 47.10 8.72
C VAL A 79 -3.37 47.10 10.23
N GLN A 80 -4.04 46.25 11.03
CA GLN A 80 -3.83 46.16 12.48
C GLN A 80 -3.14 44.88 12.98
N ASP A 81 -2.91 43.85 12.15
CA ASP A 81 -2.30 42.60 12.62
C ASP A 81 -0.76 42.61 12.64
N ASP A 82 -0.11 43.68 12.14
CA ASP A 82 1.37 43.76 12.01
C ASP A 82 2.10 44.56 13.10
N ASP A 83 1.41 45.11 14.12
CA ASP A 83 2.11 45.81 15.21
C ASP A 83 1.37 45.69 16.55
N THR A 84 1.49 44.51 17.19
CA THR A 84 1.61 44.31 18.65
C THR A 84 1.46 42.83 18.98
N GLY A 85 2.49 42.25 19.63
CA GLY A 85 2.35 40.97 20.30
C GLY A 85 1.23 41.04 21.33
N SER A 86 0.14 40.32 21.10
CA SER A 86 -0.91 40.09 22.09
C SER A 86 -1.65 38.79 21.81
N THR A 87 -1.32 37.82 22.64
CA THR A 87 -2.03 36.58 22.94
C THR A 87 -3.56 36.79 22.96
N LYS A 88 -4.31 36.10 22.08
CA LYS A 88 -5.76 35.97 22.26
C LYS A 88 -6.03 34.94 23.38
N PRO A 89 -6.89 35.23 24.37
CA PRO A 89 -7.07 34.36 25.54
C PRO A 89 -7.78 33.05 25.15
N ASN A 90 -7.22 31.94 25.65
CA ASN A 90 -7.86 30.63 25.65
C ASN A 90 -9.09 30.66 26.59
N PRO A 91 -10.31 30.28 26.17
CA PRO A 91 -11.53 30.37 27.00
C PRO A 91 -11.66 29.28 28.07
N PHE A 92 -10.55 28.80 28.63
CA PHE A 92 -10.51 27.90 29.78
C PHE A 92 -9.64 28.49 30.89
N SER A 93 -10.20 29.44 31.63
CA SER A 93 -9.71 29.76 32.96
C SER A 93 -10.91 29.79 33.89
N ILE A 94 -10.97 28.77 34.76
CA ILE A 94 -11.84 28.73 35.92
C ILE A 94 -11.15 29.62 36.95
N THR A 95 -11.77 30.75 37.29
CA THR A 95 -11.37 31.57 38.44
C THR A 95 -11.77 30.84 39.73
N VAL A 96 -10.77 30.50 40.54
CA VAL A 96 -10.93 30.22 41.98
C VAL A 96 -10.29 31.39 42.71
N GLU A 97 -11.00 31.91 43.71
CA GLU A 97 -10.69 33.11 44.48
C GLU A 97 -9.35 33.05 45.23
N GLU A 98 -8.82 34.25 45.46
CA GLU A 98 -7.49 34.60 45.96
C GLU A 98 -7.23 34.20 47.42
N GLY A 99 -5.96 33.90 47.69
CA GLY A 99 -5.36 33.87 49.02
C GLY A 99 -3.84 33.94 48.95
N SER A 100 -3.33 35.18 48.89
CA SER A 100 -1.99 35.69 49.26
C SER A 100 -0.86 34.69 49.59
N THR A 101 0.33 34.87 48.99
CA THR A 101 1.54 35.49 49.62
C THR A 101 2.79 35.34 48.72
N THR A 102 3.63 36.37 48.75
CA THR A 102 4.92 36.67 48.10
C THR A 102 5.97 35.54 47.98
N ILE A 103 6.83 35.62 46.94
CA ILE A 103 8.27 35.98 47.05
C ILE A 103 8.96 36.07 45.67
N SER A 104 9.80 37.12 45.59
CA SER A 104 10.85 37.53 44.66
C SER A 104 11.65 36.45 43.90
N GLY A 105 11.68 36.61 42.57
CA GLY A 105 12.85 36.71 41.70
C GLY A 105 14.04 35.73 41.81
N SER A 106 14.21 34.89 40.78
CA SER A 106 15.52 34.53 40.24
C SER A 106 15.41 34.16 38.76
N LYS A 107 16.23 34.79 37.93
CA LYS A 107 16.45 34.52 36.50
C LYS A 107 16.57 33.01 36.24
N PHE A 108 15.80 32.51 35.28
CA PHE A 108 16.21 31.36 34.48
C PHE A 108 16.18 31.74 33.01
N GLU A 109 17.27 31.34 32.36
CA GLU A 109 17.68 31.60 31.00
C GLU A 109 16.65 31.11 29.99
N GLU A 110 16.61 31.76 28.83
CA GLU A 110 15.92 31.31 27.63
C GLU A 110 16.35 29.87 27.29
N GLN A 111 15.49 28.90 27.58
CA GLN A 111 15.51 27.61 26.92
C GLN A 111 14.61 27.71 25.69
N GLN A 112 15.24 27.46 24.54
CA GLN A 112 14.61 27.31 23.24
C GLN A 112 13.43 26.34 23.33
N ASP A 113 12.27 26.75 22.81
CA ASP A 113 11.10 25.88 22.65
C ASP A 113 11.50 24.58 21.93
N GLU A 114 11.42 23.46 22.65
CA GLU A 114 11.50 22.13 22.07
C GLU A 114 10.35 21.96 21.06
N ASN A 115 10.69 21.58 19.82
CA ASN A 115 9.73 21.11 18.83
C ASN A 115 9.01 19.89 19.40
N ASP A 116 7.75 20.04 19.83
CA ASP A 116 6.85 18.90 20.06
C ASP A 116 6.60 18.18 18.72
N GLU A 117 7.41 17.16 18.43
CA GLU A 117 7.23 16.32 17.25
C GLU A 117 5.90 15.56 17.37
N LEU A 118 4.95 15.84 16.47
CA LEU A 118 3.57 15.29 16.50
C LEU A 118 3.51 13.75 16.55
N TYR A 119 4.54 13.09 16.03
CA TYR A 119 4.70 11.64 15.99
C TYR A 119 6.10 11.27 16.49
N PRO A 120 6.31 11.24 17.82
CA PRO A 120 7.62 10.99 18.40
C PRO A 120 8.01 9.52 18.26
N GLY A 121 9.23 9.29 17.80
CA GLY A 121 9.82 7.96 17.73
C GLY A 121 10.65 7.71 16.49
N LYS A 122 11.24 6.52 16.43
CA LYS A 122 12.19 6.17 15.38
C LYS A 122 11.46 6.03 14.03
N LYS A 123 11.98 6.71 13.01
CA LYS A 123 11.49 6.66 11.63
C LYS A 123 12.59 6.15 10.69
N THR A 124 12.22 5.35 9.71
CA THR A 124 13.15 4.86 8.68
C THR A 124 12.47 4.88 7.33
N HIS A 125 13.07 5.57 6.36
CA HIS A 125 12.54 5.68 5.00
C HIS A 125 12.42 4.30 4.33
N ILE A 126 11.31 4.09 3.62
CA ILE A 126 11.07 2.91 2.78
C ILE A 126 11.16 3.32 1.31
N PHE A 127 10.25 4.20 0.86
CA PHE A 127 10.21 4.66 -0.52
C PHE A 127 9.47 5.99 -0.67
N ASN A 128 9.70 6.65 -1.81
CA ASN A 128 8.87 7.75 -2.29
C ASN A 128 8.13 7.28 -3.54
N LYS A 129 6.81 7.46 -3.60
CA LYS A 129 6.01 7.01 -4.74
C LYS A 129 4.88 7.98 -5.03
N GLN A 130 4.65 8.25 -6.31
CA GLN A 130 3.53 9.04 -6.80
C GLN A 130 2.45 8.12 -7.36
N TYR A 131 1.22 8.35 -6.91
CA TYR A 131 0.03 7.64 -7.33
C TYR A 131 -0.83 8.59 -8.16
N ASP A 132 -1.16 8.15 -9.36
CA ASP A 132 -1.80 8.96 -10.38
C ASP A 132 -3.03 8.24 -10.92
N LEU A 133 -4.19 8.83 -10.68
CA LEU A 133 -5.48 8.43 -11.23
C LEU A 133 -6.12 9.58 -12.03
N SER A 134 -5.32 10.54 -12.51
CA SER A 134 -5.81 11.74 -13.17
C SER A 134 -6.67 11.43 -14.39
N GLU A 135 -6.30 10.39 -15.16
CA GLU A 135 -7.06 9.94 -16.34
C GLU A 135 -8.46 9.42 -16.01
N LEU A 136 -8.66 8.91 -14.80
CA LEU A 136 -9.92 8.29 -14.35
C LEU A 136 -10.77 9.27 -13.53
N LEU A 137 -10.14 10.02 -12.63
CA LEU A 137 -10.81 10.85 -11.64
C LEU A 137 -10.76 12.35 -11.95
N ASN A 138 -9.97 12.78 -12.95
CA ASN A 138 -9.64 14.19 -13.22
C ASN A 138 -9.05 14.92 -11.99
N GLU A 139 -8.42 14.18 -11.08
CA GLU A 139 -7.83 14.70 -9.84
C GLU A 139 -6.31 14.70 -9.88
N LYS A 140 -5.69 15.63 -9.13
CA LYS A 140 -4.23 15.73 -9.08
C LYS A 140 -3.59 14.49 -8.45
N PRO A 141 -2.44 14.02 -8.96
CA PRO A 141 -1.71 12.91 -8.37
C PRO A 141 -1.34 13.17 -6.90
N ILE A 142 -1.24 12.08 -6.13
CA ILE A 142 -0.83 12.11 -4.72
C ILE A 142 0.58 11.53 -4.60
N SER A 143 1.49 12.25 -3.96
CA SER A 143 2.85 11.82 -3.68
C SER A 143 2.98 11.42 -2.21
N LEU A 144 3.53 10.22 -1.97
CA LEU A 144 3.73 9.66 -0.65
C LEU A 144 5.22 9.48 -0.37
N THR A 145 5.64 9.86 0.84
CA THR A 145 6.93 9.48 1.43
C THR A 145 6.67 8.51 2.56
N VAL A 146 6.95 7.22 2.33
CA VAL A 146 6.58 6.14 3.25
C VAL A 146 7.77 5.80 4.15
N MET A 147 7.50 5.70 5.44
CA MET A 147 8.48 5.45 6.50
C MET A 147 7.99 4.35 7.44
N LYS A 148 8.87 3.44 7.87
CA LYS A 148 8.65 2.61 9.04
C LYS A 148 8.71 3.48 10.28
N TYR A 149 7.79 3.26 11.21
CA TYR A 149 7.65 4.05 12.42
C TYR A 149 7.53 3.14 13.64
N TRP A 150 8.33 3.46 14.66
CA TRP A 150 8.27 2.85 15.99
C TRP A 150 7.93 3.94 17.00
N PRO A 151 6.67 4.02 17.45
CA PRO A 151 6.25 5.05 18.40
C PRO A 151 6.91 4.85 19.76
N GLU A 152 7.36 5.94 20.39
CA GLU A 152 7.93 5.91 21.74
C GLU A 152 6.87 5.86 22.84
N ALA A 153 5.75 6.54 22.64
CA ALA A 153 4.60 6.53 23.55
C ALA A 153 3.30 6.83 22.79
N GLY A 154 2.19 6.23 23.23
CA GLY A 154 0.85 6.46 22.66
C GLY A 154 0.32 5.30 21.81
N SER A 155 -1.01 5.28 21.64
CA SER A 155 -1.70 4.33 20.76
C SER A 155 -1.98 5.00 19.43
N PHE A 156 -1.23 4.61 18.41
CA PHE A 156 -1.35 5.15 17.06
C PHE A 156 -2.00 4.12 16.12
N PRO A 157 -2.72 4.58 15.08
CA PRO A 157 -3.26 3.69 14.07
C PRO A 157 -2.13 2.94 13.32
N PRO A 158 -2.46 1.86 12.59
CA PRO A 158 -1.47 1.08 11.86
C PRO A 158 -0.74 1.89 10.79
N ILE A 159 -1.43 2.82 10.14
CA ILE A 159 -0.86 3.75 9.16
C ILE A 159 -1.34 5.16 9.47
N ILE A 160 -0.42 6.13 9.43
CA ILE A 160 -0.69 7.55 9.66
C ILE A 160 -0.35 8.32 8.38
N PHE A 161 -1.29 9.11 7.87
CA PHE A 161 -1.05 10.06 6.79
C PHE A 161 -0.90 11.47 7.38
N ASP A 162 0.32 11.99 7.34
CA ASP A 162 0.65 13.36 7.75
C ASP A 162 0.74 14.27 6.52
N GLY A 163 -0.23 15.19 6.39
CA GLY A 163 -0.37 16.05 5.22
C GLY A 163 0.61 17.22 5.23
N LYS A 164 1.57 17.21 4.30
CA LYS A 164 2.45 18.38 4.03
C LYS A 164 1.79 19.38 3.08
N SER A 165 0.97 18.87 2.17
CA SER A 165 0.11 19.67 1.29
C SER A 165 -1.14 18.86 0.91
N SER A 166 -2.01 19.42 0.07
CA SER A 166 -3.18 18.68 -0.41
C SER A 166 -2.81 17.45 -1.24
N THR A 167 -1.63 17.40 -1.87
CA THR A 167 -1.18 16.30 -2.74
C THR A 167 0.08 15.58 -2.24
N LYS A 168 0.64 15.99 -1.10
CA LYS A 168 1.89 15.41 -0.56
C LYS A 168 1.70 14.98 0.88
N PHE A 169 2.01 13.72 1.17
CA PHE A 169 1.85 13.13 2.49
C PHE A 169 3.11 12.39 2.91
N ASP A 170 3.50 12.58 4.17
CA ASP A 170 4.41 11.68 4.85
C ASP A 170 3.57 10.57 5.48
N VAL A 171 3.94 9.32 5.22
CA VAL A 171 3.18 8.15 5.68
C VAL A 171 4.03 7.36 6.66
N TYR A 172 3.50 7.16 7.86
CA TYR A 172 4.16 6.39 8.92
C TYR A 172 3.48 5.04 9.10
N VAL A 173 4.21 3.96 8.86
CA VAL A 173 3.74 2.58 9.06
C VAL A 173 4.18 2.11 10.44
N ASN A 174 3.23 2.01 11.37
CA ASN A 174 3.49 1.63 12.76
C ASN A 174 3.84 0.14 12.87
N GLN A 175 5.13 -0.17 12.98
CA GLN A 175 5.63 -1.54 13.04
C GLN A 175 5.28 -2.26 14.36
N SER A 176 4.82 -1.52 15.37
CA SER A 176 4.43 -2.07 16.68
C SER A 176 2.93 -2.37 16.77
N HIS A 177 2.15 -2.08 15.73
CA HIS A 177 0.71 -2.28 15.74
C HIS A 177 0.36 -3.78 15.58
N PRO A 178 -0.53 -4.35 16.41
CA PRO A 178 -0.88 -5.78 16.37
C PRO A 178 -1.38 -6.28 15.01
N LEU A 179 -2.00 -5.40 14.21
CA LEU A 179 -2.50 -5.73 12.87
C LEU A 179 -1.45 -6.43 12.00
N PHE A 180 -0.21 -5.93 11.96
CA PHE A 180 0.85 -6.48 11.11
C PHE A 180 1.46 -7.79 11.64
N ARG A 181 1.13 -8.17 12.87
CA ARG A 181 1.55 -9.44 13.47
C ARG A 181 0.44 -10.49 13.40
N ASP A 182 -0.79 -10.07 13.66
CA ASP A 182 -1.91 -10.98 13.90
C ASP A 182 -2.71 -11.29 12.62
N PHE A 183 -2.55 -10.48 11.57
CA PHE A 183 -3.26 -10.62 10.29
C PHE A 183 -2.29 -10.77 9.12
N ALA A 184 -2.77 -11.39 8.04
CA ALA A 184 -2.00 -11.59 6.81
C ALA A 184 -1.94 -10.34 5.91
N ASP A 185 -2.66 -9.28 6.26
CA ASP A 185 -2.72 -8.05 5.49
C ASP A 185 -1.39 -7.30 5.53
N GLY A 186 -0.86 -6.99 4.34
CA GLY A 186 0.33 -6.16 4.19
C GLY A 186 0.04 -4.68 4.47
N PHE A 187 1.08 -3.91 4.79
CA PHE A 187 0.94 -2.46 4.93
C PHE A 187 0.62 -1.77 3.61
N GLU A 188 0.97 -2.40 2.49
CA GLU A 188 0.69 -1.93 1.14
C GLU A 188 -0.82 -1.88 0.87
N ASP A 189 -1.57 -2.89 1.31
CA ASP A 189 -3.03 -2.92 1.13
C ASP A 189 -3.71 -1.84 1.95
N LEU A 190 -3.31 -1.66 3.21
CA LEU A 190 -3.80 -0.58 4.06
C LEU A 190 -3.43 0.80 3.49
N LEU A 191 -2.20 0.96 2.98
CA LEU A 191 -1.73 2.20 2.36
C LEU A 191 -2.62 2.57 1.16
N LEU A 192 -2.89 1.61 0.28
CA LEU A 192 -3.74 1.82 -0.89
C LEU A 192 -5.20 2.10 -0.49
N MET A 193 -5.69 1.49 0.59
CA MET A 193 -7.04 1.73 1.10
C MET A 193 -7.20 3.16 1.64
N GLU A 194 -6.27 3.63 2.47
CA GLU A 194 -6.24 5.01 2.96
C GLU A 194 -6.08 6.01 1.81
N LEU A 195 -5.20 5.70 0.85
CA LEU A 195 -5.02 6.50 -0.35
C LEU A 195 -6.31 6.57 -1.19
N ALA A 196 -7.05 5.47 -1.32
CA ALA A 196 -8.34 5.46 -2.00
C ALA A 196 -9.34 6.39 -1.31
N SER A 197 -9.36 6.41 0.03
CA SER A 197 -10.19 7.35 0.77
C SER A 197 -9.78 8.81 0.51
N LYS A 198 -8.48 9.10 0.38
CA LYS A 198 -7.99 10.45 0.07
C LYS A 198 -8.33 10.89 -1.35
N PHE A 199 -8.32 9.98 -2.32
CA PHE A 199 -8.84 10.29 -3.66
C PHE A 199 -10.36 10.49 -3.63
N TYR A 200 -11.09 9.64 -2.92
CA TYR A 200 -12.54 9.75 -2.77
C TYR A 200 -12.99 11.09 -2.18
N GLU A 201 -12.30 11.60 -1.16
CA GLU A 201 -12.56 12.92 -0.56
C GLU A 201 -12.45 14.09 -1.56
N ARG A 202 -11.79 13.87 -2.71
CA ARG A 202 -11.49 14.90 -3.72
C ARG A 202 -12.36 14.73 -4.97
N THR A 203 -12.87 13.53 -5.20
CA THR A 203 -13.70 13.22 -6.36
C THR A 203 -15.12 13.79 -6.22
N TYR A 204 -15.61 14.43 -7.29
CA TYR A 204 -16.97 14.99 -7.33
C TYR A 204 -18.05 13.95 -7.66
N ASN A 205 -17.70 12.87 -8.37
CA ASN A 205 -18.62 11.81 -8.79
C ASN A 205 -18.59 10.63 -7.81
N ILE A 206 -19.25 10.83 -6.68
CA ILE A 206 -19.27 9.91 -5.53
C ILE A 206 -19.99 8.60 -5.84
N ASP A 207 -21.02 8.64 -6.68
CA ASP A 207 -21.84 7.46 -7.01
C ASP A 207 -21.09 6.50 -7.94
N GLU A 208 -20.30 7.04 -8.87
CA GLU A 208 -19.53 6.22 -9.81
C GLU A 208 -18.23 5.69 -9.17
N PHE A 209 -17.53 6.53 -8.42
CA PHE A 209 -16.22 6.23 -7.85
C PHE A 209 -16.29 6.08 -6.34
N THR A 210 -16.86 4.96 -5.89
CA THR A 210 -16.80 4.57 -4.48
C THR A 210 -15.35 4.30 -4.05
N VAL A 211 -15.07 4.39 -2.74
CA VAL A 211 -13.75 4.07 -2.18
C VAL A 211 -13.26 2.69 -2.62
N THR A 212 -14.15 1.69 -2.67
CA THR A 212 -13.81 0.32 -3.09
C THR A 212 -13.42 0.23 -4.56
N ARG A 213 -14.07 1.01 -5.44
CA ARG A 213 -13.70 1.09 -6.87
C ARG A 213 -12.36 1.78 -7.04
N ILE A 214 -12.13 2.90 -6.37
CA ILE A 214 -10.84 3.62 -6.43
C ILE A 214 -9.72 2.71 -5.90
N TYR A 215 -9.96 1.99 -4.80
CA TYR A 215 -9.03 1.01 -4.26
C TYR A 215 -8.70 -0.10 -5.27
N TYR A 216 -9.70 -0.63 -5.97
CA TYR A 216 -9.49 -1.60 -7.04
C TYR A 216 -8.61 -1.05 -8.16
N GLU A 217 -8.88 0.17 -8.66
CA GLU A 217 -8.06 0.80 -9.71
C GLU A 217 -6.63 1.07 -9.25
N LEU A 218 -6.43 1.49 -8.00
CA LEU A 218 -5.10 1.62 -7.40
C LEU A 218 -4.36 0.29 -7.35
N LYS A 219 -5.01 -0.79 -6.89
CA LYS A 219 -4.42 -2.13 -6.87
C LYS A 219 -4.07 -2.63 -8.26
N LYS A 220 -4.98 -2.46 -9.21
CA LYS A 220 -4.77 -2.85 -10.61
C LYS A 220 -3.57 -2.14 -11.24
N LYS A 221 -3.39 -0.84 -10.96
CA LYS A 221 -2.32 -0.03 -11.55
C LYS A 221 -0.97 -0.19 -10.83
N TYR A 222 -0.97 -0.34 -9.51
CA TYR A 222 0.25 -0.22 -8.70
C TYR A 222 0.63 -1.46 -7.89
N ALA A 223 -0.24 -2.47 -7.84
CA ALA A 223 -0.02 -3.73 -7.12
C ALA A 223 -0.19 -4.95 -8.05
N GLY A 224 0.14 -4.80 -9.34
CA GLY A 224 0.06 -5.87 -10.34
C GLY A 224 0.81 -7.14 -9.95
N ASP A 225 1.94 -7.02 -9.26
CA ASP A 225 2.75 -8.16 -8.78
C ASP A 225 2.02 -8.99 -7.70
N THR A 226 1.13 -8.34 -6.94
CA THR A 226 0.27 -9.02 -5.95
C THR A 226 -1.01 -9.57 -6.56
N MET A 227 -1.33 -9.18 -7.80
CA MET A 227 -2.51 -9.66 -8.50
C MET A 227 -2.39 -11.17 -8.70
N LEU A 228 -3.45 -11.89 -8.33
CA LEU A 228 -3.58 -13.32 -8.59
C LEU A 228 -3.89 -13.51 -10.08
N SER A 229 -2.94 -13.18 -10.95
CA SER A 229 -3.05 -13.42 -12.38
C SER A 229 -2.72 -14.89 -12.64
N VAL A 230 -3.74 -15.63 -13.06
CA VAL A 230 -3.60 -17.05 -13.43
C VAL A 230 -2.54 -17.20 -14.51
N ASP A 231 -2.58 -16.36 -15.54
CA ASP A 231 -1.60 -16.41 -16.64
C ASP A 231 -0.17 -16.20 -16.14
N ASN A 232 0.05 -15.24 -15.24
CA ASN A 232 1.38 -14.99 -14.69
C ASN A 232 1.86 -16.14 -13.81
N LEU A 233 0.98 -16.74 -13.00
CA LEU A 233 1.32 -17.91 -12.18
C LEU A 233 1.67 -19.13 -13.04
N VAL A 234 0.86 -19.40 -14.07
CA VAL A 234 1.10 -20.49 -15.03
C VAL A 234 2.40 -20.25 -15.78
N LEU A 235 2.67 -19.02 -16.24
CA LEU A 235 3.90 -18.67 -16.94
C LEU A 235 5.13 -18.81 -16.04
N SER A 236 5.05 -18.34 -14.79
CA SER A 236 6.13 -18.46 -13.81
C SER A 236 6.41 -19.92 -13.48
N ALA A 237 5.36 -20.73 -13.28
CA ALA A 237 5.46 -22.18 -13.09
C ALA A 237 6.12 -22.88 -14.30
N LYS A 238 5.68 -22.58 -15.54
CA LYS A 238 6.29 -23.14 -16.76
C LYS A 238 7.76 -22.75 -16.89
N THR A 239 8.09 -21.50 -16.60
CA THR A 239 9.47 -20.99 -16.62
C THR A 239 10.34 -21.75 -15.62
N LEU A 240 9.89 -21.94 -14.37
CA LEU A 240 10.61 -22.73 -13.37
C LEU A 240 10.94 -24.14 -13.86
N ILE A 241 9.95 -24.87 -14.37
CA ILE A 241 10.18 -26.25 -14.80
C ILE A 241 11.05 -26.31 -16.05
N LYS A 242 10.93 -25.33 -16.96
CA LYS A 242 11.80 -25.21 -18.12
C LYS A 242 13.24 -24.89 -17.73
N ASP A 243 13.44 -24.06 -16.71
CA ASP A 243 14.77 -23.76 -16.16
C ASP A 243 15.40 -25.01 -15.53
N ILE A 244 14.61 -25.81 -14.81
CA ILE A 244 15.03 -27.11 -14.27
C ILE A 244 15.43 -28.05 -15.42
N GLN A 245 14.58 -28.16 -16.45
CA GLN A 245 14.84 -29.00 -17.63
C GLN A 245 16.14 -28.58 -18.32
N ASN A 246 16.32 -27.29 -18.59
CA ASN A 246 17.52 -26.75 -19.21
C ASN A 246 18.76 -26.95 -18.34
N PHE A 247 18.64 -26.79 -17.02
CA PHE A 247 19.73 -27.06 -16.09
C PHE A 247 20.19 -28.53 -16.19
N LEU A 248 19.24 -29.47 -16.12
CA LEU A 248 19.54 -30.90 -16.18
C LEU A 248 20.06 -31.33 -17.56
N ALA A 249 19.43 -30.85 -18.64
CA ALA A 249 19.73 -31.31 -19.99
C ALA A 249 20.93 -30.60 -20.64
N ILE A 250 21.21 -29.34 -20.28
CA ILE A 250 22.28 -28.54 -20.91
C ILE A 250 23.46 -28.37 -19.97
N LYS A 251 23.25 -27.89 -18.73
CA LYS A 251 24.37 -27.65 -17.81
C LYS A 251 24.96 -28.95 -17.25
N ARG A 252 24.12 -29.98 -17.05
CA ARG A 252 24.54 -31.32 -16.63
C ARG A 252 24.40 -32.36 -17.75
N GLY A 253 24.08 -31.94 -18.98
CA GLY A 253 23.88 -32.80 -20.15
C GLY A 253 25.11 -33.64 -20.48
N GLY A 254 25.14 -34.87 -19.96
CA GLY A 254 26.30 -35.77 -20.05
C GLY A 254 26.63 -36.48 -18.74
N GLU A 255 25.99 -36.10 -17.63
CA GLU A 255 26.12 -36.84 -16.37
C GLU A 255 25.38 -38.18 -16.47
N GLN A 256 26.10 -39.27 -16.23
CA GLN A 256 25.53 -40.61 -16.22
C GLN A 256 24.64 -40.81 -15.01
N LEU A 257 23.43 -41.32 -15.25
CA LEU A 257 22.49 -41.64 -14.21
C LEU A 257 22.91 -42.93 -13.49
N LYS A 258 22.85 -42.93 -12.16
CA LYS A 258 23.13 -44.12 -11.34
C LYS A 258 22.17 -45.28 -11.63
N ALA A 259 20.96 -44.97 -12.09
CA ALA A 259 19.94 -45.93 -12.47
C ALA A 259 19.25 -45.46 -13.74
N ILE A 260 18.96 -46.39 -14.65
CA ILE A 260 18.25 -46.09 -15.89
C ILE A 260 16.78 -45.77 -15.55
N PRO A 261 16.24 -44.62 -15.97
CA PRO A 261 14.85 -44.25 -15.72
C PRO A 261 13.89 -45.16 -16.49
N VAL A 262 12.82 -45.60 -15.84
CA VAL A 262 11.78 -46.41 -16.48
C VAL A 262 10.76 -45.50 -17.15
N LEU A 263 10.76 -45.50 -18.48
CA LEU A 263 9.83 -44.76 -19.32
C LEU A 263 8.62 -45.63 -19.70
N THR A 264 7.42 -45.05 -19.68
CA THR A 264 6.22 -45.69 -20.25
C THR A 264 6.30 -45.75 -21.78
N ILE A 265 5.48 -46.60 -22.40
CA ILE A 265 5.40 -46.71 -23.87
C ILE A 265 5.10 -45.34 -24.50
N GLU A 266 4.19 -44.57 -23.91
CA GLU A 266 3.84 -43.23 -24.38
C GLU A 266 5.02 -42.25 -24.26
N GLU A 267 5.75 -42.29 -23.14
CA GLU A 267 6.95 -41.48 -22.92
C GLU A 267 8.04 -41.81 -23.96
N GLN A 268 8.24 -43.10 -24.28
CA GLN A 268 9.21 -43.55 -25.28
C GLN A 268 8.86 -43.09 -26.69
N GLU A 269 7.59 -43.20 -27.09
CA GLU A 269 7.12 -42.73 -28.40
C GLU A 269 7.22 -41.21 -28.53
N ASN A 270 6.88 -40.47 -27.48
CA ASN A 270 7.06 -39.02 -27.44
C ASN A 270 8.55 -38.63 -27.56
N LEU A 271 9.44 -39.33 -26.85
CA LEU A 271 10.89 -39.11 -26.94
C LEU A 271 11.39 -39.33 -28.37
N LYS A 272 11.05 -40.46 -29.00
CA LYS A 272 11.45 -40.75 -30.39
C LYS A 272 10.97 -39.68 -31.36
N ARG A 273 9.72 -39.24 -31.21
CA ARG A 273 9.13 -38.19 -32.06
C ARG A 273 9.87 -36.87 -31.89
N SER A 274 10.09 -36.42 -30.65
CA SER A 274 10.81 -35.18 -30.36
C SER A 274 12.27 -35.23 -30.83
N TYR A 275 12.94 -36.36 -30.64
CA TYR A 275 14.31 -36.58 -31.11
C TYR A 275 14.41 -36.47 -32.63
N LEU A 276 13.52 -37.15 -33.36
CA LEU A 276 13.47 -37.08 -34.83
C LEU A 276 13.26 -35.65 -35.32
N GLN A 277 12.43 -34.87 -34.65
CA GLN A 277 12.15 -33.47 -35.00
C GLN A 277 13.33 -32.53 -34.74
N ILE A 278 14.07 -32.75 -33.65
CA ILE A 278 15.16 -31.85 -33.22
C ILE A 278 16.48 -32.22 -33.92
N GLU A 279 16.84 -33.50 -33.94
CA GLU A 279 18.13 -33.99 -34.45
C GLU A 279 18.07 -34.43 -35.92
N ASN A 280 16.89 -34.41 -36.55
CA ASN A 280 16.64 -34.89 -37.92
C ASN A 280 17.18 -36.31 -38.20
N SER A 281 17.23 -37.16 -37.16
CA SER A 281 17.79 -38.51 -37.24
C SER A 281 16.94 -39.50 -36.44
N SER A 282 16.96 -40.77 -36.86
CA SER A 282 16.28 -41.85 -36.15
C SER A 282 17.12 -42.36 -34.98
N LEU A 283 16.44 -42.61 -33.87
CA LEU A 283 17.02 -43.11 -32.63
C LEU A 283 17.19 -44.64 -32.71
N ASN A 284 18.43 -45.13 -32.68
CA ASN A 284 18.73 -46.56 -32.82
C ASN A 284 18.50 -47.35 -31.53
N SER A 285 18.86 -46.77 -30.37
CA SER A 285 18.72 -47.35 -29.04
C SER A 285 18.25 -46.26 -28.08
N ILE A 286 17.11 -46.48 -27.42
CA ILE A 286 16.59 -45.55 -26.41
C ILE A 286 17.51 -45.57 -25.18
N ASP A 287 17.98 -46.76 -24.80
CA ASP A 287 18.79 -47.02 -23.61
C ASP A 287 20.08 -46.19 -23.58
N ASP A 288 20.66 -45.95 -24.75
CA ASP A 288 21.89 -45.17 -24.90
C ASP A 288 21.67 -43.71 -24.49
N ILE A 289 20.53 -43.12 -24.87
CA ILE A 289 20.25 -41.70 -24.62
C ILE A 289 19.71 -41.49 -23.19
N ILE A 290 18.86 -42.41 -22.69
CA ILE A 290 18.30 -42.31 -21.33
C ILE A 290 19.33 -42.59 -20.22
N SER A 291 20.54 -43.04 -20.59
CA SER A 291 21.65 -43.23 -19.66
C SER A 291 22.22 -41.92 -19.09
N THR A 292 21.96 -40.79 -19.76
CA THR A 292 22.43 -39.45 -19.37
C THR A 292 21.26 -38.53 -19.08
N THR A 293 21.46 -37.36 -18.47
CA THR A 293 20.38 -36.36 -18.31
C THR A 293 19.98 -35.65 -19.61
N GLU A 294 20.73 -35.85 -20.70
CA GLU A 294 20.54 -35.13 -21.97
C GLU A 294 19.19 -35.45 -22.61
N TYR A 295 18.66 -36.66 -22.42
CA TYR A 295 17.35 -37.06 -22.99
C TYR A 295 16.21 -36.15 -22.54
N LEU A 296 16.34 -35.49 -21.38
CA LEU A 296 15.34 -34.57 -20.86
C LEU A 296 15.06 -33.42 -21.82
N LYS A 297 15.97 -33.06 -22.74
CA LYS A 297 15.71 -32.05 -23.79
C LYS A 297 14.55 -32.42 -24.72
N TYR A 298 14.28 -33.72 -24.87
CA TYR A 298 13.25 -34.26 -25.77
C TYR A 298 11.95 -34.60 -25.05
N MET A 299 11.93 -34.49 -23.71
CA MET A 299 10.79 -34.86 -22.88
C MET A 299 9.85 -33.69 -22.63
N ASP A 300 8.58 -34.00 -22.38
CA ASP A 300 7.61 -33.01 -21.91
C ASP A 300 7.93 -32.57 -20.47
N LEU A 301 7.51 -31.35 -20.10
CA LEU A 301 7.65 -30.78 -18.76
C LEU A 301 7.02 -31.69 -17.70
N LYS A 302 5.97 -32.45 -18.04
CA LYS A 302 5.34 -33.42 -17.15
C LYS A 302 6.33 -34.47 -16.64
N HIS A 303 7.27 -34.89 -17.49
CA HIS A 303 8.28 -35.88 -17.13
C HIS A 303 9.34 -35.30 -16.19
N VAL A 304 9.62 -34.00 -16.28
CA VAL A 304 10.58 -33.32 -15.39
C VAL A 304 10.18 -33.45 -13.92
N PHE A 305 8.89 -33.42 -13.62
CA PHE A 305 8.38 -33.68 -12.26
C PHE A 305 8.70 -35.10 -11.77
N LYS A 306 8.45 -36.11 -12.62
CA LYS A 306 8.76 -37.52 -12.30
C LYS A 306 10.26 -37.72 -12.09
N PHE A 307 11.06 -37.12 -12.96
CA PHE A 307 12.52 -37.15 -12.89
C PHE A 307 13.04 -36.50 -11.59
N ALA A 308 12.52 -35.31 -11.24
CA ALA A 308 12.91 -34.59 -10.03
C ALA A 308 12.66 -35.40 -8.74
N SER A 309 11.56 -36.14 -8.69
CA SER A 309 11.27 -37.03 -7.55
C SER A 309 12.16 -38.28 -7.52
N GLN A 310 12.61 -38.78 -8.68
CA GLN A 310 13.44 -39.97 -8.78
C GLN A 310 14.93 -39.70 -8.52
N PHE A 311 15.43 -38.54 -8.96
CA PHE A 311 16.84 -38.14 -8.84
C PHE A 311 16.99 -36.79 -8.12
N PRO A 312 16.57 -36.69 -6.85
CA PRO A 312 16.61 -35.46 -6.07
C PRO A 312 18.05 -34.91 -5.95
N GLU A 313 19.06 -35.77 -5.83
CA GLU A 313 20.46 -35.35 -5.67
C GLU A 313 21.00 -34.50 -6.84
N LEU A 314 20.37 -34.56 -8.02
CA LEU A 314 20.80 -33.78 -9.18
C LEU A 314 20.31 -32.33 -9.12
N LEU A 315 19.29 -32.05 -8.30
CA LEU A 315 18.66 -30.73 -8.17
C LEU A 315 19.02 -30.03 -6.86
N PHE A 316 19.17 -30.78 -5.77
CA PHE A 316 19.52 -30.25 -4.45
C PHE A 316 21.04 -30.10 -4.28
N ASP A 317 21.51 -29.85 -3.07
CA ASP A 317 22.93 -29.69 -2.71
C ASP A 317 23.62 -28.50 -3.41
N ASN A 318 22.92 -27.36 -3.52
CA ASN A 318 23.36 -26.12 -4.18
C ASN A 318 23.59 -26.28 -5.70
N HIS A 319 22.99 -27.28 -6.33
CA HIS A 319 23.05 -27.46 -7.78
C HIS A 319 22.06 -26.55 -8.51
N PHE A 320 20.76 -26.78 -8.30
CA PHE A 320 19.69 -25.90 -8.78
C PHE A 320 18.96 -25.24 -7.61
N PHE A 321 18.77 -25.98 -6.52
CA PHE A 321 18.24 -25.47 -5.28
C PHE A 321 19.33 -25.42 -4.19
N ASN A 322 19.37 -24.32 -3.46
CA ASN A 322 20.25 -24.07 -2.30
C ASN A 322 19.74 -24.80 -1.05
N LEU A 323 19.70 -26.12 -1.12
CA LEU A 323 19.12 -26.97 -0.08
C LEU A 323 19.97 -28.22 0.15
N PRO A 324 20.39 -28.49 1.39
CA PRO A 324 21.11 -29.71 1.70
C PRO A 324 20.20 -30.93 1.56
N PHE A 325 20.68 -31.98 0.92
CA PHE A 325 19.99 -33.25 0.77
C PHE A 325 20.91 -34.44 1.08
N SER A 326 22.06 -34.52 0.40
CA SER A 326 23.01 -35.63 0.59
C SER A 326 23.76 -35.54 1.91
N THR A 327 23.92 -34.33 2.46
CA THR A 327 24.61 -34.07 3.74
C THR A 327 23.77 -34.41 4.97
N ILE A 328 22.50 -34.76 4.80
CA ILE A 328 21.61 -35.12 5.90
C ILE A 328 21.85 -36.60 6.27
N ASP A 329 22.43 -36.83 7.45
CA ASP A 329 22.75 -38.17 7.94
C ASP A 329 21.49 -39.03 8.22
N SER A 330 20.40 -38.39 8.64
CA SER A 330 19.15 -39.08 8.98
C SER A 330 18.29 -39.32 7.74
N LYS A 331 18.08 -40.60 7.41
CA LYS A 331 17.19 -41.03 6.32
C LYS A 331 15.76 -40.49 6.47
N LEU A 332 15.22 -40.45 7.69
CA LEU A 332 13.86 -39.96 7.95
C LEU A 332 13.72 -38.46 7.65
N ILE A 333 14.73 -37.66 8.00
CA ILE A 333 14.72 -36.21 7.72
C ILE A 333 14.81 -35.98 6.21
N ARG A 334 15.66 -36.76 5.52
CA ARG A 334 15.81 -36.70 4.07
C ARG A 334 14.51 -37.04 3.33
N GLU A 335 13.80 -38.09 3.76
CA GLU A 335 12.51 -38.49 3.21
C GLU A 335 11.45 -37.42 3.45
N SER A 336 11.33 -36.90 4.67
CA SER A 336 10.38 -35.82 4.99
C SER A 336 10.63 -34.55 4.17
N GLN A 337 11.90 -34.20 3.92
CA GLN A 337 12.27 -33.04 3.12
C GLN A 337 11.92 -33.26 1.64
N LEU A 338 12.15 -34.46 1.11
CA LEU A 338 11.79 -34.82 -0.24
C LEU A 338 10.27 -34.78 -0.45
N ASP A 339 9.50 -35.29 0.51
CA ASP A 339 8.02 -35.23 0.48
C ASP A 339 7.52 -33.78 0.45
N GLN A 340 8.15 -32.89 1.23
CA GLN A 340 7.80 -31.47 1.24
C GLN A 340 8.02 -30.81 -0.13
N TYR A 341 9.18 -31.00 -0.76
CA TYR A 341 9.45 -30.41 -2.08
C TYR A 341 8.66 -31.06 -3.20
N ASN A 342 8.40 -32.37 -3.12
CA ASN A 342 7.47 -33.01 -4.04
C ASN A 342 6.07 -32.41 -3.89
N GLY A 343 5.65 -32.06 -2.67
CA GLY A 343 4.44 -31.26 -2.44
C GLY A 343 4.45 -29.95 -3.21
N PHE A 344 5.52 -29.16 -3.09
CA PHE A 344 5.64 -27.88 -3.81
C PHE A 344 5.68 -28.06 -5.33
N LEU A 345 6.42 -29.05 -5.83
CA LEU A 345 6.48 -29.38 -7.25
C LEU A 345 5.12 -29.87 -7.79
N ASN A 346 4.35 -30.60 -6.99
CA ASN A 346 2.98 -30.98 -7.34
C ASN A 346 2.06 -29.77 -7.42
N ASP A 347 2.21 -28.78 -6.55
CA ASP A 347 1.47 -27.51 -6.65
C ASP A 347 1.85 -26.74 -7.95
N VAL A 348 3.12 -26.75 -8.35
CA VAL A 348 3.58 -26.19 -9.63
C VAL A 348 3.00 -26.95 -10.82
N LYS A 349 2.96 -28.28 -10.75
CA LYS A 349 2.32 -29.13 -11.77
C LYS A 349 0.83 -28.80 -11.90
N TRP A 350 0.15 -28.61 -10.78
CA TRP A 350 -1.25 -28.20 -10.73
C TRP A 350 -1.48 -26.87 -11.45
N PHE A 351 -0.59 -25.88 -11.28
CA PHE A 351 -0.67 -24.64 -12.05
C PHE A 351 -0.60 -24.88 -13.56
N ILE A 352 0.36 -25.67 -14.01
CA ILE A 352 0.64 -25.85 -15.45
C ILE A 352 -0.47 -26.60 -16.18
N TYR A 353 -1.11 -27.57 -15.54
CA TYR A 353 -2.00 -28.52 -16.21
C TYR A 353 -3.47 -28.45 -15.76
N GLU A 354 -3.75 -27.97 -14.55
CA GLU A 354 -5.12 -27.87 -14.07
C GLU A 354 -5.59 -26.41 -14.07
N LEU A 355 -4.87 -25.52 -13.37
CA LEU A 355 -5.30 -24.13 -13.25
C LEU A 355 -5.40 -23.41 -14.60
N SER A 356 -4.52 -23.75 -15.56
CA SER A 356 -4.53 -23.14 -16.91
C SER A 356 -5.81 -23.41 -17.70
N GLU A 357 -6.59 -24.42 -17.32
CA GLU A 357 -7.84 -24.79 -17.99
C GLU A 357 -9.08 -24.26 -17.26
N TYR A 358 -8.91 -23.59 -16.11
CA TYR A 358 -10.03 -23.13 -15.29
C TYR A 358 -10.66 -21.87 -15.88
N SER A 359 -11.99 -21.78 -15.79
CA SER A 359 -12.72 -20.53 -16.06
C SER A 359 -12.65 -19.58 -14.87
N ASP A 360 -12.93 -18.28 -15.10
CA ASP A 360 -12.89 -17.24 -14.06
C ASP A 360 -13.72 -17.56 -12.82
N GLU A 361 -14.89 -18.20 -13.00
CA GLU A 361 -15.75 -18.62 -11.90
C GLU A 361 -15.09 -19.70 -11.03
N VAL A 362 -14.40 -20.65 -11.66
CA VAL A 362 -13.69 -21.74 -10.97
C VAL A 362 -12.46 -21.20 -10.26
N VAL A 363 -11.76 -20.24 -10.88
CA VAL A 363 -10.64 -19.50 -10.27
C VAL A 363 -11.10 -18.79 -9.01
N GLN A 364 -12.24 -18.09 -9.05
CA GLN A 364 -12.78 -17.38 -7.89
C GLN A 364 -13.13 -18.33 -6.74
N LYS A 365 -13.73 -19.48 -7.04
CA LYS A 365 -14.06 -20.51 -6.03
C LYS A 365 -12.82 -21.15 -5.41
N ASN A 366 -11.75 -21.32 -6.20
CA ASN A 366 -10.51 -21.95 -5.75
C ASN A 366 -9.45 -20.94 -5.29
N LYS A 367 -9.81 -19.68 -5.05
CA LYS A 367 -8.86 -18.61 -4.70
C LYS A 367 -7.92 -18.99 -3.56
N SER A 368 -8.43 -19.58 -2.48
CA SER A 368 -7.61 -20.00 -1.33
C SER A 368 -6.56 -21.05 -1.70
N LEU A 369 -6.91 -21.99 -2.59
CA LEU A 369 -6.00 -23.02 -3.08
C LEU A 369 -4.91 -22.41 -3.96
N ILE A 370 -5.28 -21.48 -4.85
CA ILE A 370 -4.32 -20.78 -5.71
C ILE A 370 -3.34 -19.96 -4.86
N VAL A 371 -3.83 -19.26 -3.83
CA VAL A 371 -2.98 -18.50 -2.90
C VAL A 371 -2.01 -19.42 -2.16
N ARG A 372 -2.48 -20.57 -1.65
CA ARG A 372 -1.61 -21.57 -1.00
C ARG A 372 -0.51 -22.04 -1.95
N ASN A 373 -0.88 -22.44 -3.16
CA ASN A 373 0.06 -22.98 -4.14
C ASN A 373 1.02 -21.93 -4.67
N LYS A 374 0.62 -20.64 -4.67
CA LYS A 374 1.49 -19.52 -5.04
C LYS A 374 2.69 -19.45 -4.11
N TYR A 375 2.48 -19.62 -2.80
CA TYR A 375 3.60 -19.66 -1.84
C TYR A 375 4.55 -20.82 -2.09
N SER A 376 4.05 -21.99 -2.51
CA SER A 376 4.92 -23.11 -2.91
C SER A 376 5.83 -22.73 -4.08
N LEU A 377 5.31 -22.02 -5.08
CA LEU A 377 6.09 -21.52 -6.22
C LEU A 377 7.10 -20.45 -5.80
N GLU A 378 6.71 -19.51 -4.93
CA GLU A 378 7.61 -18.48 -4.38
C GLU A 378 8.76 -19.09 -3.58
N LEU A 379 8.46 -20.03 -2.67
CA LEU A 379 9.47 -20.73 -1.87
C LEU A 379 10.48 -21.49 -2.75
N LEU A 380 10.03 -22.11 -3.85
CA LEU A 380 10.94 -22.75 -4.80
C LEU A 380 11.81 -21.72 -5.53
N ASN A 381 11.26 -20.56 -5.90
CA ASN A 381 11.99 -19.50 -6.57
C ASN A 381 13.03 -18.83 -5.67
N GLU A 382 12.71 -18.59 -4.40
CA GLU A 382 13.65 -18.03 -3.40
C GLU A 382 14.85 -18.95 -3.14
N ARG A 383 14.65 -20.26 -3.29
CA ARG A 383 15.66 -21.28 -3.02
C ARG A 383 16.50 -21.63 -4.25
N ARG A 384 16.32 -20.95 -5.38
CA ARG A 384 17.19 -21.15 -6.55
C ARG A 384 18.63 -20.71 -6.25
N SER A 385 19.60 -21.45 -6.79
CA SER A 385 21.04 -21.20 -6.67
C SER A 385 21.56 -20.08 -7.57
#